data_AF-A0A5E4FL26-F1
#
_entry.id   AF-A0A5E4FL26-F1
#
_cell.length_a   1.000
_cell.length_b   1.000
_cell.length_c   1.000
_cell.angle_alpha   90.00
_cell.angle_beta   90.00
_cell.angle_gamma   90.00
#
_symmetry.space_group_name_H-M   'P 1'
#
loop_
_entity.id
_entity.type
_entity.pdbx_description
1 polymer ?
#
loop_
_entity_poly.entity_id
_entity_poly.type
_entity_poly.pdbx_seq_one_letter_code
_entity_poly.pdbx_strand_id
1 'polypeptide(L)'
;MPQVYPHLILNNFRTKLGERTANILKHLFPVSKPDTKRIITFANQSDYISFRHHTCEKHGGPKSVELKEIGPRFELRLYKIKLGTVDQNEAQTEWVFRPYMNTAKKQKFMGE
;
A
#
# COMPACT_ATOMS: atom_id res chain seq x y z
N MET A 1 18.09 10.78 5.52
CA MET A 1 16.97 10.32 4.65
C MET A 1 16.49 11.49 3.80
N PRO A 2 16.27 11.32 2.49
CA PRO A 2 15.74 12.39 1.65
C PRO A 2 14.32 12.78 2.11
N GLN A 3 14.12 14.07 2.42
CA GLN A 3 12.84 14.62 2.91
C GLN A 3 11.81 14.88 1.80
N VAL A 4 12.10 14.49 0.56
CA VAL A 4 11.24 14.76 -0.61
C VAL A 4 10.02 13.83 -0.59
N TYR A 5 8.88 14.35 -1.04
CA TYR A 5 7.59 13.65 -1.11
C TYR A 5 7.61 12.53 -2.17
N PRO A 6 7.40 11.27 -1.78
CA PRO A 6 7.57 10.12 -2.67
C PRO A 6 6.43 10.00 -3.69
N HIS A 7 6.74 9.50 -4.88
CA HIS A 7 5.71 8.91 -5.76
C HIS A 7 5.19 7.61 -5.15
N LEU A 8 3.89 7.41 -5.23
CA LEU A 8 3.23 6.20 -4.75
C LEU A 8 2.85 5.28 -5.91
N ILE A 9 3.17 4.00 -5.78
CA ILE A 9 2.71 2.95 -6.68
C ILE A 9 1.79 2.03 -5.87
N LEU A 10 0.54 1.92 -6.31
CA LEU A 10 -0.47 1.03 -5.74
C LEU A 10 -0.80 -0.04 -6.79
N ASN A 11 -0.30 -1.26 -6.59
CA ASN A 11 -0.47 -2.34 -7.55
C ASN A 11 -1.48 -3.38 -7.03
N ASN A 12 -2.40 -3.79 -7.91
CA ASN A 12 -3.39 -4.85 -7.69
C ASN A 12 -4.40 -4.63 -6.54
N PHE A 13 -4.87 -3.38 -6.38
CA PHE A 13 -6.00 -3.03 -5.50
C PHE A 13 -7.26 -2.81 -6.34
N ARG A 14 -7.90 -3.90 -6.79
CA ARG A 14 -8.98 -3.85 -7.80
C ARG A 14 -10.40 -3.94 -7.24
N THR A 15 -10.55 -4.52 -6.04
CA THR A 15 -11.87 -4.68 -5.43
C THR A 15 -12.28 -3.39 -4.71
N LYS A 16 -13.56 -3.24 -4.34
CA LYS A 16 -14.02 -2.09 -3.53
C LYS A 16 -13.24 -1.94 -2.21
N LEU A 17 -12.95 -3.06 -1.54
CA LEU A 17 -12.12 -3.06 -0.33
C LEU A 17 -10.65 -2.72 -0.64
N GLY A 18 -10.13 -3.21 -1.77
CA GLY A 18 -8.81 -2.87 -2.27
C GLY A 18 -8.69 -1.36 -2.52
N GLU A 19 -9.61 -0.77 -3.28
CA GLU A 19 -9.69 0.66 -3.53
C GLU A 19 -9.81 1.47 -2.24
N ARG A 20 -10.64 1.02 -1.29
CA ARG A 20 -10.77 1.65 0.03
C ARG A 20 -9.45 1.65 0.78
N THR A 21 -8.74 0.52 0.80
CA THR A 21 -7.44 0.36 1.47
C THR A 21 -6.37 1.21 0.80
N ALA A 22 -6.30 1.18 -0.53
CA ALA A 22 -5.45 2.03 -1.35
C ALA A 22 -5.71 3.52 -1.07
N ASN A 23 -6.97 3.92 -0.92
CA ASN A 23 -7.36 5.28 -0.61
C ASN A 23 -6.89 5.72 0.78
N ILE A 24 -6.97 4.84 1.80
CA ILE A 24 -6.45 5.13 3.13
C ILE A 24 -4.92 5.28 3.08
N LEU A 25 -4.23 4.32 2.46
CA LEU A 25 -2.76 4.29 2.40
C LEU A 25 -2.18 5.47 1.62
N LYS A 26 -2.79 5.88 0.51
CA LYS A 26 -2.27 6.99 -0.29
C LYS A 26 -2.34 8.33 0.43
N HIS A 27 -3.38 8.54 1.24
CA HIS A 27 -3.58 9.79 1.98
C HIS A 27 -2.71 9.90 3.24
N LEU A 28 -1.91 8.87 3.55
CA LEU A 28 -0.84 8.98 4.54
C LEU A 28 0.36 9.79 4.00
N PHE A 29 0.42 10.04 2.69
CA PHE A 29 1.51 10.75 2.06
C PHE A 29 1.01 12.02 1.34
N PRO A 30 1.84 13.08 1.33
CA PRO A 30 1.55 14.28 0.56
C PRO A 30 1.72 14.05 -0.95
N VAL A 31 1.13 14.93 -1.75
CA VAL A 31 1.23 14.88 -3.22
C VAL A 31 2.67 15.15 -3.66
N SER A 32 3.23 14.22 -4.45
CA SER A 32 4.59 14.30 -4.99
C SER A 32 4.71 15.31 -6.14
N LYS A 33 5.86 15.99 -6.23
CA LYS A 33 6.26 16.74 -7.43
C LYS A 33 6.71 15.76 -8.53
N PRO A 34 6.51 16.06 -9.83
CA PRO A 34 6.80 15.15 -10.95
C PRO A 34 8.29 14.78 -11.11
N ASP A 35 9.21 15.59 -10.57
CA ASP A 35 10.66 15.36 -10.65
C ASP A 35 11.21 14.54 -9.46
N THR A 36 10.32 13.97 -8.63
CA THR A 36 10.79 13.25 -7.45
C THR A 36 11.36 11.88 -7.83
N LYS A 37 12.56 11.58 -7.34
CA LYS A 37 13.21 10.27 -7.56
C LYS A 37 12.80 9.21 -6.54
N ARG A 38 12.15 9.61 -5.46
CA ARG A 38 11.74 8.72 -4.36
C ARG A 38 10.43 8.03 -4.70
N ILE A 39 10.38 6.70 -4.55
CA ILE A 39 9.23 5.87 -4.90
C ILE A 39 8.91 4.94 -3.72
N ILE A 40 7.65 4.91 -3.34
CA ILE A 40 7.10 3.93 -2.40
C ILE A 40 6.10 3.06 -3.15
N THR A 41 6.26 1.75 -3.02
CA THR A 41 5.42 0.76 -3.67
C THR A 41 4.64 -0.01 -2.63
N PHE A 42 3.32 -0.07 -2.79
CA PHE A 42 2.44 -1.03 -2.16
C PHE A 42 1.93 -1.97 -3.25
N ALA A 43 2.40 -3.21 -3.23
CA ALA A 43 1.98 -4.23 -4.18
C ALA A 43 1.17 -5.31 -3.48
N ASN A 44 -0.08 -5.51 -3.90
CA ASN A 44 -0.94 -6.53 -3.34
C ASN A 44 -0.79 -7.87 -4.09
N GLN A 45 -0.45 -8.94 -3.36
CA GLN A 45 -0.42 -10.31 -3.86
C GLN A 45 -1.09 -11.23 -2.83
N SER A 46 -2.19 -11.88 -3.22
CA SER A 46 -2.93 -12.81 -2.35
C SER A 46 -3.31 -12.21 -0.98
N ASP A 47 -3.77 -10.96 -0.97
CA ASP A 47 -4.11 -10.16 0.23
C ASP A 47 -2.94 -9.82 1.17
N TYR A 48 -1.71 -10.02 0.73
CA TYR A 48 -0.52 -9.46 1.35
C TYR A 48 -0.06 -8.25 0.57
N ILE A 49 0.11 -7.13 1.26
CA ILE A 49 0.58 -5.87 0.71
C ILE A 49 2.08 -5.78 1.00
N SER A 50 2.87 -6.02 -0.04
CA SER A 50 4.32 -5.82 0.00
C SER A 50 4.62 -4.33 -0.08
N PHE A 51 5.19 -3.79 1.00
CA PHE A 51 5.72 -2.43 1.04
C PHE A 51 7.20 -2.43 0.70
N ARG A 52 7.60 -1.59 -0.25
CA ARG A 52 9.01 -1.36 -0.59
C ARG A 52 9.27 0.13 -0.80
N HIS A 53 10.46 0.57 -0.45
CA HIS A 53 10.86 1.97 -0.51
C HIS A 53 12.18 2.13 -1.27
N HIS A 54 12.11 2.77 -2.44
CA HIS A 54 13.21 2.89 -3.39
C HIS A 54 13.49 4.34 -3.75
N THR A 55 14.70 4.59 -4.22
CA THR A 55 15.07 5.78 -5.00
C THR A 55 15.42 5.34 -6.42
N CYS A 56 14.96 6.11 -7.40
CA CYS A 56 15.16 5.88 -8.81
C CYS A 56 16.30 6.77 -9.33
N GLU A 57 17.33 6.14 -9.89
CA GLU A 57 18.42 6.81 -10.59
C GLU A 57 18.30 6.54 -12.09
N LYS A 58 18.51 7.57 -12.92
CA LYS A 58 18.42 7.48 -14.38
C LYS A 58 19.78 7.84 -14.96
N HIS A 59 20.59 6.83 -15.30
CA HIS A 59 21.98 7.00 -15.75
C HIS A 59 22.08 7.15 -17.28
N GLY A 60 21.23 7.97 -17.90
CA GLY A 60 21.40 8.34 -19.33
C GLY A 60 20.30 7.90 -20.30
N GLY A 61 19.07 7.65 -19.84
CA GLY A 61 17.92 7.47 -20.73
C GLY A 61 16.69 6.84 -20.07
N PRO A 62 15.55 6.73 -20.78
CA PRO A 62 14.32 6.12 -20.25
C PRO A 62 14.43 4.60 -20.01
N LYS A 63 15.42 3.92 -20.61
CA LYS A 63 15.66 2.47 -20.46
C LYS A 63 16.64 2.11 -19.34
N SER A 64 17.40 3.07 -18.81
CA SER A 64 18.41 2.86 -17.76
C SER A 64 17.91 3.37 -16.41
N VAL A 65 16.75 2.86 -15.98
CA VAL A 65 16.20 3.14 -14.64
C VAL A 65 16.75 2.10 -13.66
N GLU A 66 17.54 2.57 -12.71
CA GLU A 66 18.06 1.75 -11.61
C GLU A 66 17.32 2.11 -10.32
N LEU A 67 16.87 1.09 -9.59
CA LEU A 67 16.19 1.25 -8.31
C LEU A 67 17.14 0.87 -7.18
N LYS A 68 17.39 1.82 -6.27
CA LYS A 68 18.14 1.59 -5.04
C LYS A 68 17.18 1.55 -3.86
N GLU A 69 17.19 0.45 -3.12
CA GLU A 69 16.39 0.33 -1.91
C GLU A 69 16.99 1.15 -0.78
N ILE A 70 16.14 1.91 -0.07
CA ILE A 70 16.58 2.85 0.97
C ILE A 70 15.78 2.74 2.27
N GLY A 71 14.76 1.88 2.31
CA GLY A 71 13.87 1.75 3.46
C GLY A 71 13.58 0.30 3.81
N PRO A 72 12.77 0.09 4.86
CA PRO A 72 12.43 -1.24 5.34
C PRO A 72 11.52 -1.98 4.35
N ARG A 73 11.57 -3.32 4.44
CA ARG A 73 10.66 -4.22 3.74
C ARG A 73 9.58 -4.68 4.71
N PHE A 74 8.32 -4.47 4.36
CA PHE A 74 7.20 -5.01 5.11
C PHE A 74 6.31 -5.85 4.23
N GLU A 75 5.68 -6.85 4.85
CA GLU A 75 4.52 -7.55 4.32
C GLU A 75 3.37 -7.26 5.27
N LEU A 76 2.37 -6.53 4.77
CA LEU A 76 1.24 -6.09 5.56
C LEU A 76 0.02 -6.92 5.19
N ARG A 77 -0.84 -7.22 6.15
CA ARG A 77 -2.14 -7.85 5.90
C ARG A 77 -3.24 -7.06 6.58
N LEU A 78 -4.24 -6.66 5.83
CA LEU A 78 -5.39 -5.95 6.38
C LEU A 78 -6.20 -6.90 7.27
N TYR A 79 -6.41 -6.52 8.53
CA TYR A 79 -7.20 -7.31 9.48
C TYR A 79 -8.54 -6.66 9.84
N LYS A 80 -8.62 -5.32 9.85
CA LYS A 80 -9.83 -4.59 10.24
C LYS A 80 -9.81 -3.15 9.72
N ILE A 81 -10.97 -2.65 9.32
CA ILE A 81 -11.23 -1.22 9.05
C ILE A 81 -12.39 -0.78 9.95
N LYS A 82 -12.20 0.32 10.68
CA LYS A 82 -13.23 0.99 11.48
C LYS A 82 -13.50 2.40 10.94
N LEU A 83 -14.74 2.85 11.08
CA LEU A 83 -15.19 4.20 10.73
C LEU A 83 -15.02 5.16 11.93
N GLY A 84 -13.79 5.27 12.44
CA GLY A 84 -13.48 6.12 13.59
C GLY A 84 -11.98 6.24 13.82
N THR A 85 -11.60 7.01 14.83
CA THR A 85 -10.20 7.16 15.23
C THR A 85 -9.73 5.97 16.08
N VAL A 86 -8.42 5.89 16.32
CA VAL A 86 -7.82 4.80 17.11
C VAL A 86 -8.37 4.76 18.54
N ASP A 87 -8.66 5.92 19.13
CA ASP A 87 -9.18 6.04 20.50
C ASP A 87 -10.68 5.67 20.62
N GLN A 88 -11.40 5.64 19.50
CA GLN A 88 -12.83 5.32 19.47
C GLN A 88 -13.06 3.81 19.40
N ASN A 89 -13.06 3.17 20.58
CA ASN A 89 -13.25 1.72 20.69
C ASN A 89 -14.59 1.24 20.12
N GLU A 90 -15.66 2.01 20.30
CA GLU A 90 -17.04 1.69 19.90
C GLU A 90 -17.38 2.06 18.45
N ALA A 91 -16.41 2.59 17.69
CA ALA A 91 -16.64 2.95 16.29
C ALA A 91 -17.08 1.74 15.44
N GLN A 92 -18.01 2.00 14.52
CA GLN A 92 -18.56 0.99 13.62
C GLN A 92 -17.44 0.31 12.81
N THR A 93 -17.51 -1.02 12.74
CA THR A 93 -16.56 -1.81 11.92
C THR A 93 -17.06 -1.85 10.48
N GLU A 94 -16.27 -1.31 9.55
CA GLU A 94 -16.54 -1.35 8.11
C GLU A 94 -16.24 -2.74 7.54
N TRP A 95 -15.08 -3.30 7.91
CA TRP A 95 -14.65 -4.61 7.46
C TRP A 95 -13.75 -5.29 8.49
N VAL A 96 -13.81 -6.62 8.57
CA VAL A 96 -12.95 -7.42 9.45
C VAL A 96 -12.59 -8.74 8.78
N PHE A 97 -11.33 -9.13 8.91
CA PHE A 97 -10.84 -10.43 8.47
C PHE A 97 -11.35 -11.53 9.41
N ARG A 98 -12.02 -12.54 8.85
CA ARG A 98 -12.61 -13.66 9.59
C ARG A 98 -11.91 -14.98 9.24
N PRO A 99 -10.79 -15.33 9.90
CA PRO A 99 -9.98 -16.49 9.52
C PRO A 99 -10.68 -17.84 9.72
N TYR A 100 -11.63 -17.92 10.65
CA TYR A 100 -12.29 -19.17 11.04
C TYR A 100 -13.54 -19.51 10.21
N MET A 101 -13.75 -18.84 9.07
CA MET A 101 -14.80 -19.23 8.13
C MET A 101 -14.26 -20.25 7.12
N ASN A 102 -15.05 -21.27 6.79
CA ASN A 102 -14.65 -22.35 5.86
C ASN A 102 -14.13 -21.83 4.50
N THR A 103 -14.67 -20.71 4.02
CA THR A 103 -14.29 -20.09 2.74
C THR A 103 -13.16 -19.06 2.85
N ALA A 104 -12.69 -18.73 4.07
CA ALA A 104 -11.75 -17.63 4.31
C ALA A 104 -10.43 -17.78 3.54
N LYS A 105 -9.93 -19.01 3.37
CA LYS A 105 -8.69 -19.29 2.64
C LYS A 105 -8.84 -19.20 1.11
N LYS A 106 -10.08 -19.26 0.60
CA LYS A 106 -10.37 -19.25 -0.84
C LYS A 106 -10.70 -17.84 -1.35
N GLN A 107 -11.15 -16.96 -0.48
CA GLN A 107 -11.55 -15.61 -0.84
C GLN A 107 -10.32 -14.69 -0.94
N LYS A 108 -10.24 -13.93 -2.03
CA LYS A 108 -9.33 -12.80 -2.19
C LYS A 108 -10.11 -11.51 -2.00
N PHE A 109 -9.68 -10.67 -1.07
CA PHE A 109 -10.45 -9.51 -0.63
C PHE A 109 -10.01 -8.20 -1.29
N MET A 110 -8.73 -8.01 -1.62
CA MET A 110 -8.17 -6.73 -2.10
C MET A 110 -7.87 -6.69 -3.61
N GLY A 111 -7.63 -7.83 -4.25
CA GLY A 111 -7.35 -7.93 -5.68
C GLY A 111 -7.28 -9.38 -6.15
N GLU A 112 -7.46 -9.59 -7.46
CA GLU A 112 -7.34 -10.91 -8.10
C GLU A 112 -5.91 -11.46 -8.04
#